data_AF-U9VLE2-F1
#
_entry.id   AF-U9VLE2-F1
#
_cell.length_a   1.000
_cell.length_b   1.000
_cell.length_c   1.000
_cell.angle_alpha   90.00
_cell.angle_beta   90.00
_cell.angle_gamma   90.00
#
_symmetry.space_group_name_H-M   'P 1'
#
loop_
_entity.id
_entity.type
_entity.pdbx_description
1 polymer ?
#
loop_
_entity_poly.entity_id
_entity_poly.type
_entity_poly.pdbx_seq_one_letter_code
_entity_poly.pdbx_strand_id
1 'polypeptide(L)'
;MQARVDEGLDTPGQLDSIAYQIHNLYCSIEDLLKLIANAFENRIGTSSEWHRVLLLRLSQPVEGIRPAFLSEEAFDALNKLRSFRHMFRHAYGTEIELSQLQPNIDTALQASRSVKQDIGQFLEKLTKLAE
;
A
#
# COMPACT_ATOMS: atom_id res chain seq x y z
N MET A 1 -9.82 4.06 -11.45
CA MET A 1 -9.43 5.37 -10.88
C MET A 1 -9.08 6.34 -12.00
N GLN A 2 -7.99 6.14 -12.76
CA GLN A 2 -7.59 7.05 -13.85
C GLN A 2 -8.66 7.25 -14.94
N ALA A 3 -9.27 6.16 -15.44
CA ALA A 3 -10.30 6.25 -16.48
C ALA A 3 -11.49 7.17 -16.14
N ARG A 4 -11.87 7.28 -14.85
CA ARG A 4 -12.96 8.17 -14.43
C ARG A 4 -12.54 9.64 -14.48
N VAL A 5 -11.29 9.93 -14.11
CA VAL A 5 -10.73 11.29 -14.25
C VAL A 5 -10.63 11.66 -15.74
N ASP A 6 -10.17 10.73 -16.56
CA ASP A 6 -10.02 10.94 -18.01
C ASP A 6 -11.37 11.15 -18.72
N GLU A 7 -12.46 10.60 -18.18
CA GLU A 7 -13.85 10.82 -18.64
C GLU A 7 -14.44 12.17 -18.20
N GLY A 8 -13.67 13.04 -17.52
CA GLY A 8 -14.13 14.36 -17.06
C GLY A 8 -15.10 14.28 -15.88
N LEU A 9 -15.02 13.20 -15.10
CA LEU A 9 -15.86 12.95 -13.94
C LEU A 9 -15.11 13.36 -12.66
N ASP A 10 -14.91 14.66 -12.48
CA ASP A 10 -14.18 15.31 -11.38
C ASP A 10 -15.08 16.06 -10.39
N THR A 11 -16.37 15.71 -10.32
CA THR A 11 -17.27 16.29 -9.30
C THR A 11 -16.77 15.97 -7.89
N PRO A 12 -17.08 16.81 -6.87
CA PRO A 12 -16.63 16.57 -5.49
C PRO A 12 -16.90 15.15 -4.99
N GLY A 13 -18.10 14.61 -5.22
CA GLY A 13 -18.44 13.24 -4.82
C GLY A 13 -17.67 12.14 -5.56
N GLN A 14 -17.20 12.41 -6.79
CA GLN A 14 -16.35 11.48 -7.53
C GLN A 14 -14.91 11.50 -7.02
N LEU A 15 -14.38 12.69 -6.68
CA LEU A 15 -13.07 12.84 -6.07
C LEU A 15 -13.03 12.18 -4.68
N ASP A 16 -14.08 12.34 -3.87
CA ASP A 16 -14.26 11.63 -2.59
C ASP A 16 -14.28 10.11 -2.79
N SER A 17 -15.02 9.64 -3.81
CA SER A 17 -15.08 8.21 -4.16
C SER A 17 -13.71 7.66 -4.56
N ILE A 18 -12.89 8.42 -5.29
CA ILE A 18 -11.53 8.02 -5.68
C ILE A 18 -10.61 8.01 -4.46
N ALA A 19 -10.65 9.05 -3.63
CA ALA A 19 -9.88 9.11 -2.38
C ALA A 19 -10.20 7.93 -1.46
N TYR A 20 -11.48 7.58 -1.33
CA TYR A 20 -11.91 6.41 -0.57
C TYR A 20 -11.42 5.08 -1.17
N GLN A 21 -11.37 4.95 -2.51
CA GLN A 21 -10.79 3.78 -3.16
C GLN A 21 -9.29 3.64 -2.88
N ILE A 22 -8.53 4.75 -2.91
CA ILE A 22 -7.10 4.75 -2.56
C ILE A 22 -6.92 4.34 -1.10
N HIS A 23 -7.76 4.86 -0.20
CA HIS A 23 -7.79 4.45 1.20
C HIS A 23 -7.99 2.94 1.36
N ASN A 24 -9.00 2.38 0.69
CA ASN A 24 -9.32 0.95 0.75
C ASN A 24 -8.19 0.10 0.17
N LEU A 25 -7.61 0.51 -0.97
CA LEU A 25 -6.47 -0.19 -1.57
C LEU A 25 -5.32 -0.34 -0.58
N TYR A 26 -4.92 0.76 0.07
CA TYR A 26 -3.86 0.71 1.08
C TYR A 26 -4.24 -0.19 2.25
N CYS A 27 -5.47 -0.08 2.78
CA CYS A 27 -5.93 -0.94 3.87
C CYS A 27 -5.90 -2.43 3.51
N SER A 28 -6.34 -2.81 2.31
CA SER A 28 -6.31 -4.20 1.85
C SER A 28 -4.87 -4.72 1.68
N ILE A 29 -3.95 -3.90 1.16
CA ILE A 29 -2.54 -4.28 1.08
C ILE A 29 -1.94 -4.43 2.49
N GLU A 30 -2.24 -3.51 3.40
CA GLU A 30 -1.79 -3.58 4.78
C GLU A 30 -2.27 -4.86 5.50
N ASP A 31 -3.50 -5.31 5.23
CA ASP A 31 -4.01 -6.57 5.78
C ASP A 31 -3.30 -7.79 5.19
N LEU A 32 -2.98 -7.78 3.89
CA LEU A 32 -2.11 -8.78 3.27
C LEU A 32 -0.72 -8.81 3.94
N LEU A 33 -0.13 -7.65 4.20
CA LEU A 33 1.16 -7.54 4.87
C LEU A 33 1.10 -8.12 6.29
N LYS A 34 0.04 -7.85 7.05
CA LYS A 34 -0.16 -8.47 8.37
C LYS A 34 -0.26 -9.99 8.29
N LEU A 35 -0.98 -10.51 7.30
CA LEU A 35 -1.09 -11.95 7.08
C LEU A 35 0.29 -12.58 6.88
N ILE A 36 1.12 -11.98 6.02
CA ILE A 36 2.49 -12.43 5.79
C ILE A 36 3.32 -12.31 7.08
N ALA A 37 3.28 -11.17 7.77
CA ALA A 37 4.02 -10.98 9.01
C ALA A 37 3.64 -12.04 10.06
N ASN A 38 2.35 -12.33 10.23
CA ASN A 38 1.86 -13.34 11.16
C ASN A 38 2.30 -14.75 10.78
N ALA A 39 2.31 -15.09 9.49
CA ALA A 39 2.76 -16.40 9.00
C ALA A 39 4.24 -16.70 9.32
N PHE A 40 5.06 -15.66 9.47
CA PHE A 40 6.49 -15.78 9.77
C PHE A 40 6.85 -15.28 11.18
N GLU A 41 5.88 -15.23 12.09
CA GLU A 41 6.04 -14.78 13.48
C GLU A 41 6.72 -13.41 13.63
N ASN A 42 6.59 -12.56 12.61
CA ASN A 42 7.10 -11.20 12.59
C ASN A 42 6.21 -10.35 13.52
N ARG A 43 6.57 -10.27 14.81
CA ARG A 43 5.84 -9.47 15.80
C ARG A 43 5.95 -7.98 15.47
N ILE A 44 4.92 -7.45 14.84
CA ILE A 44 4.74 -6.01 14.64
C ILE A 44 4.13 -5.46 15.94
N GLY A 45 4.91 -4.69 16.71
CA GLY A 45 4.45 -4.12 17.97
C GLY A 45 3.21 -3.23 17.82
N THR A 46 2.60 -2.83 18.92
CA THR A 46 1.33 -2.07 18.96
C THR A 46 1.53 -0.54 19.02
N SER A 47 2.71 -0.03 18.68
CA SER A 47 3.00 1.41 18.73
C SER A 47 2.23 2.18 17.64
N SER A 48 2.07 3.50 17.79
CA SER A 48 1.43 4.35 16.76
C SER A 48 2.10 4.23 15.37
N GLU A 49 3.38 3.89 15.33
CA GLU A 49 4.18 3.72 14.11
C GLU A 49 4.17 2.30 13.54
N TRP A 50 3.32 1.40 14.06
CA TRP A 50 3.29 -0.01 13.64
C TRP A 50 3.13 -0.17 12.12
N HIS A 51 2.35 0.71 11.49
CA HIS A 51 2.14 0.75 10.05
C HIS A 51 3.46 0.85 9.28
N ARG A 52 4.35 1.78 9.69
CA ARG A 52 5.65 1.97 9.05
C ARG A 52 6.59 0.80 9.36
N VAL A 53 6.55 0.30 10.59
CA VAL A 53 7.36 -0.85 11.01
C VAL A 53 7.00 -2.10 10.20
N LEU A 54 5.71 -2.31 9.89
CA LEU A 54 5.24 -3.41 9.05
C LEU A 54 5.86 -3.34 7.64
N LEU A 55 5.81 -2.17 6.99
CA LEU A 55 6.44 -1.96 5.68
C LEU A 55 7.95 -2.26 5.73
N LEU A 56 8.64 -1.70 6.74
CA LEU A 56 10.09 -1.87 6.86
C LEU A 56 10.47 -3.34 7.12
N ARG A 57 9.75 -4.04 8.00
CA ARG A 57 10.03 -5.44 8.30
C ARG A 57 9.84 -6.33 7.07
N LEU A 58 8.84 -6.06 6.25
CA LEU A 58 8.55 -6.86 5.07
C LEU A 58 9.40 -6.48 3.85
N SER A 59 10.05 -5.32 3.84
CA SER A 59 11.07 -4.99 2.84
C SER A 59 12.43 -5.63 3.13
N GLN A 60 12.63 -6.13 4.35
CA GLN A 60 13.86 -6.83 4.73
C GLN A 60 13.68 -8.35 4.65
N PRO A 61 14.70 -9.10 4.19
CA PRO A 61 14.73 -10.55 4.31
C PRO A 61 15.00 -10.97 5.76
N VAL A 62 14.62 -12.20 6.08
CA VAL A 62 15.03 -12.94 7.27
C VAL A 62 15.74 -14.19 6.76
N GLU A 63 17.06 -14.22 6.97
CA GLU A 63 17.93 -15.28 6.46
C GLU A 63 17.43 -16.68 6.85
N GLY A 64 17.33 -17.58 5.87
CA GLY A 64 16.86 -18.96 6.05
C GLY A 64 15.37 -19.12 6.38
N ILE A 65 14.61 -18.03 6.54
CA ILE A 65 13.20 -18.09 6.98
C ILE A 65 12.25 -17.47 5.95
N ARG A 66 12.54 -16.24 5.52
CA ARG A 66 11.62 -15.47 4.66
C ARG A 66 12.39 -14.49 3.77
N PRO A 67 12.22 -14.52 2.44
CA PRO A 67 12.79 -13.48 1.59
C PRO A 67 12.11 -12.13 1.84
N ALA A 68 12.70 -11.03 1.37
CA ALA A 68 11.99 -9.75 1.36
C ALA A 68 10.69 -9.90 0.54
N PHE A 69 9.57 -9.44 1.10
CA PHE A 69 8.30 -9.40 0.39
C PHE A 69 8.21 -8.13 -0.45
N LEU A 70 8.44 -6.97 0.16
CA LEU A 70 8.36 -5.69 -0.53
C LEU A 70 9.66 -5.38 -1.26
N SER A 71 9.55 -5.04 -2.54
CA SER A 71 10.57 -4.29 -3.27
C SER A 71 10.69 -2.85 -2.73
N GLU A 72 11.79 -2.18 -3.07
CA GLU A 72 11.97 -0.75 -2.77
C GLU A 72 10.85 0.10 -3.41
N GLU A 73 10.46 -0.24 -4.65
CA GLU A 73 9.39 0.44 -5.37
C GLU A 73 8.04 0.32 -4.62
N ALA A 74 7.66 -0.90 -4.21
CA ALA A 74 6.43 -1.11 -3.46
C ALA A 74 6.49 -0.42 -2.08
N PHE A 75 7.63 -0.50 -1.40
CA PHE A 75 7.83 0.16 -0.10
C PHE A 75 7.59 1.67 -0.19
N ASP A 76 8.22 2.34 -1.17
CA ASP A 76 8.10 3.78 -1.34
C ASP A 76 6.68 4.21 -1.70
N ALA A 77 6.03 3.50 -2.62
CA ALA A 77 4.65 3.77 -3.01
C ALA A 77 3.69 3.58 -1.82
N LEU A 78 3.82 2.47 -1.08
CA LEU A 78 2.99 2.21 0.09
C LEU A 78 3.24 3.21 1.23
N ASN A 79 4.48 3.65 1.44
CA ASN A 79 4.78 4.63 2.46
C ASN A 79 4.17 6.02 2.13
N LYS A 80 4.11 6.40 0.85
CA LYS A 80 3.36 7.60 0.40
C LYS A 80 1.85 7.44 0.64
N LEU A 81 1.28 6.30 0.27
CA LEU A 81 -0.15 6.02 0.50
C LEU A 81 -0.52 5.93 1.98
N ARG A 82 0.40 5.47 2.85
CA ARG A 82 0.22 5.51 4.31
C ARG A 82 -0.03 6.94 4.79
N SER A 83 0.78 7.89 4.33
CA SER A 83 0.64 9.31 4.64
C SER A 83 -0.68 9.87 4.12
N PHE A 84 -1.04 9.55 2.87
CA PHE A 84 -2.33 9.95 2.29
C PHE A 84 -3.51 9.41 3.10
N ARG A 85 -3.50 8.13 3.48
CA ARG A 85 -4.55 7.53 4.31
C ARG A 85 -4.71 8.27 5.64
N HIS A 86 -3.60 8.64 6.28
CA HIS A 86 -3.66 9.38 7.54
C HIS A 86 -4.29 10.76 7.33
N MET A 87 -3.84 11.50 6.32
CA MET A 87 -4.42 12.78 5.93
C MET A 87 -5.93 12.66 5.64
N PHE A 88 -6.33 11.71 4.79
CA PHE A 88 -7.72 11.50 4.38
C PHE A 88 -8.65 11.20 5.56
N ARG A 89 -8.19 10.45 6.56
CA ARG A 89 -8.98 10.20 7.79
C ARG A 89 -9.21 11.44 8.66
N HIS A 90 -8.43 12.49 8.47
CA HIS A 90 -8.54 13.73 9.23
C HIS A 90 -9.10 14.89 8.40
N ALA A 91 -9.36 14.69 7.10
CA ALA A 91 -9.78 15.72 6.15
C ALA A 91 -11.28 16.08 6.22
N TYR A 92 -11.99 15.77 7.32
CA TYR A 92 -13.43 16.02 7.43
C TYR A 92 -13.78 17.47 7.07
N GLY A 93 -14.58 17.65 6.01
CA GLY A 93 -15.07 18.95 5.55
C GLY A 93 -14.14 19.73 4.62
N THR A 94 -13.03 19.15 4.16
CA THR A 94 -12.16 19.77 3.15
C THR A 94 -12.53 19.25 1.76
N GLU A 95 -12.83 20.15 0.83
CA GLU A 95 -13.01 19.77 -0.58
C GLU A 95 -11.69 19.25 -1.16
N ILE A 96 -11.74 18.09 -1.81
CA ILE A 96 -10.59 17.49 -2.48
C ILE A 96 -10.49 18.05 -3.88
N GLU A 97 -9.36 18.68 -4.18
CA GLU A 97 -9.05 19.16 -5.54
C GLU A 97 -8.38 18.05 -6.36
N LEU A 98 -8.73 17.93 -7.64
CA LEU A 98 -8.14 16.92 -8.54
C LEU A 98 -6.61 17.05 -8.60
N SER A 99 -6.09 18.27 -8.62
CA SER A 99 -4.65 18.56 -8.62
C SER A 99 -3.91 17.98 -7.41
N GLN A 100 -4.57 17.92 -6.25
CA GLN A 100 -4.04 17.33 -5.03
C GLN A 100 -4.21 15.80 -5.01
N LEU A 101 -5.25 15.28 -5.65
CA LEU A 101 -5.55 13.85 -5.67
C LEU A 101 -4.73 13.08 -6.72
N GLN A 102 -4.40 13.70 -7.85
CA GLN A 102 -3.72 13.06 -8.98
C GLN A 102 -2.42 12.32 -8.58
N PRO A 103 -1.49 12.90 -7.79
CA PRO A 103 -0.28 12.19 -7.37
C PRO A 103 -0.58 10.92 -6.54
N ASN A 104 -1.69 10.92 -5.80
CA ASN A 104 -2.12 9.76 -5.00
C ASN A 104 -2.74 8.68 -5.89
N ILE A 105 -3.42 9.05 -6.98
CA ILE A 105 -3.91 8.13 -8.01
C ILE A 105 -2.72 7.42 -8.66
N ASP A 106 -1.72 8.18 -9.10
CA ASP A 106 -0.52 7.64 -9.75
C ASP A 106 0.22 6.68 -8.81
N THR A 107 0.39 7.09 -7.56
CA THR A 107 1.02 6.26 -6.51
C THR A 107 0.20 5.00 -6.23
N ALA A 108 -1.13 5.08 -6.20
CA ALA A 108 -2.01 3.92 -6.00
C ALA A 108 -1.89 2.90 -7.14
N LEU A 109 -1.84 3.36 -8.38
CA LEU A 109 -1.63 2.50 -9.54
C LEU A 109 -0.23 1.87 -9.51
N GLN A 110 0.80 2.62 -9.12
CA GLN A 110 2.15 2.10 -8.94
C GLN A 110 2.21 1.04 -7.83
N ALA A 111 1.63 1.31 -6.66
CA ALA A 111 1.57 0.37 -5.55
C ALA A 111 0.85 -0.93 -5.94
N SER A 112 -0.26 -0.84 -6.67
CA SER A 112 -0.99 -2.02 -7.15
C SER A 112 -0.15 -2.89 -8.09
N ARG A 113 0.59 -2.27 -9.03
CA ARG A 113 1.46 -3.00 -9.96
C ARG A 113 2.65 -3.64 -9.25
N SER A 114 3.38 -2.87 -8.45
CA SER A 114 4.58 -3.34 -7.74
C SER A 114 4.25 -4.46 -6.74
N VAL A 115 3.21 -4.30 -5.92
CA VAL A 115 2.79 -5.36 -4.98
C VAL A 115 2.37 -6.64 -5.71
N LYS A 116 1.70 -6.54 -6.87
CA LYS A 116 1.36 -7.72 -7.67
C LYS A 116 2.60 -8.47 -8.18
N GLN A 117 3.62 -7.74 -8.59
CA GLN A 117 4.90 -8.33 -9.01
C GLN A 117 5.64 -8.96 -7.83
N ASP A 118 5.68 -8.26 -6.70
CA ASP A 118 6.30 -8.70 -5.45
C ASP A 118 5.69 -10.01 -4.95
N ILE A 119 4.37 -10.18 -5.02
CA ILE A 119 3.71 -11.45 -4.68
C ILE A 119 4.29 -12.61 -5.49
N GLY A 120 4.42 -12.43 -6.82
CA GLY A 120 4.97 -13.48 -7.69
C GLY A 120 6.42 -13.82 -7.34
N GLN A 121 7.26 -12.80 -7.21
CA GLN A 121 8.68 -12.99 -6.88
C GLN A 121 8.88 -13.60 -5.48
N PHE A 122 8.06 -13.20 -4.52
CA PHE A 122 8.11 -13.69 -3.15
C PHE A 122 7.77 -15.18 -3.08
N LEU A 123 6.69 -15.61 -3.75
CA LEU A 123 6.28 -17.01 -3.81
C LEU A 123 7.35 -17.86 -4.51
N GLU A 124 7.92 -17.39 -5.62
CA GLU A 124 8.99 -18.11 -6.32
C GLU A 124 10.23 -18.29 -5.41
N LYS A 125 10.65 -17.23 -4.71
CA LYS A 125 11.80 -17.28 -3.79
C LYS A 125 11.52 -18.19 -2.58
N LEU A 126 10.29 -18.17 -2.05
CA LEU A 126 9.90 -19.05 -0.94
C LEU A 126 9.94 -20.52 -1.33
N THR A 127 9.44 -20.88 -2.52
CA THR A 127 9.51 -22.28 -3.00
C THR A 127 10.95 -22.76 -3.08
N LYS A 128 11.86 -21.94 -3.62
CA LYS A 128 13.30 -22.27 -3.71
C LYS A 128 14.01 -22.37 -2.36
N LEU A 129 13.48 -21.74 -1.31
CA LEU A 129 14.01 -21.86 0.05
C LEU A 129 13.55 -23.13 0.77
N ALA A 130 12.45 -23.73 0.31
CA ALA A 130 11.90 -24.97 0.88
C ALA A 130 12.50 -26.24 0.25
N GLU A 131 13.25 -26.09 -0.85
CA GLU A 131 14.04 -27.13 -1.52
C GLU A 131 15.42 -27.29 -0.86
#